data_AF-A0A6H5IXS6-F1
#
_entry.id   AF-A0A6H5IXS6-F1
#
_cell.length_a   1.000
_cell.length_b   1.000
_cell.length_c   1.000
_cell.angle_alpha   90.00
_cell.angle_beta   90.00
_cell.angle_gamma   90.00
#
_symmetry.space_group_name_H-M   'P 1'
#
loop_
_entity.id
_entity.type
_entity.pdbx_description
1 polymer ?
#
loop_
_entity_poly.entity_id
_entity_poly.type
_entity_poly.pdbx_seq_one_letter_code
_entity_poly.pdbx_strand_id
1 'polypeptide(L)'
;MNRHLFLTGTPNLDELISNVFGQNPNAPGPNGNQGNGQNPNLPIGQNPNVGGGQNPNVGVGQNPNVGVGQNPNVGVGQNPNVGVGQNPNLPVGQNPNVGVGQLNPNQILNNNGEACECVPYYLCSNGTIIDNGVGIIDIRISGPCNNYLDVCCTEPNKVSNGSLIPPTKKSKGCGYRNPDGVGFRITGAKDNEAQFGEFPWMVAILKEEAVGTSTEKLNVYQCGGALIHPSVILTAAHCVNGKQPSILKIRAGEWDTQTKNEIFPHQDRRVRQVIVHESYHAGALYNDVALLHLEEPVVIGDHVDILCLPASQAVINPTRCFASGWGKDIFGKEGHYQVILKRVELPLVDHMACQRSLRTTRLGQYFKLHESFICAGGEPGKDTCKGDGGSPLVCPLVNDPNRYVQAGLVAWGIGCGENQIPGVYANIAYLRNWIDGQVARLGENTAVYQHN
;
A
#
# COMPACT_ATOMS: atom_id res chain seq x y z
N MET A 1 -20.77 -5.05 8.99
CA MET A 1 -20.25 -5.69 7.76
C MET A 1 -20.07 -4.62 6.70
N ASN A 2 -18.88 -4.03 6.60
CA ASN A 2 -18.50 -3.13 5.50
C ASN A 2 -17.10 -3.55 5.06
N ARG A 3 -17.03 -4.50 4.11
CA ARG A 3 -15.80 -4.92 3.45
C ARG A 3 -15.87 -4.37 2.03
N HIS A 4 -15.41 -3.15 1.78
CA HIS A 4 -15.03 -2.65 0.44
C HIS A 4 -14.33 -1.30 0.59
N LEU A 5 -13.03 -1.32 0.87
CA LEU A 5 -12.11 -0.28 0.41
C LEU A 5 -11.23 -0.92 -0.67
N PHE A 6 -10.87 -0.16 -1.71
CA PHE A 6 -10.10 -0.57 -2.89
C PHE A 6 -10.90 -1.37 -3.94
N LEU A 7 -11.67 -0.66 -4.77
CA LEU A 7 -12.06 -1.14 -6.10
C LEU A 7 -11.45 -0.19 -7.15
N THR A 8 -10.81 -0.77 -8.16
CA THR A 8 -10.03 -0.07 -9.19
C THR A 8 -10.88 0.23 -10.43
N GLY A 9 -10.91 1.50 -10.88
CA GLY A 9 -11.61 1.91 -12.10
C GLY A 9 -10.82 2.86 -13.02
N THR A 10 -10.36 2.32 -14.16
CA THR A 10 -10.02 2.98 -15.47
C THR A 10 -8.72 3.82 -15.61
N PRO A 11 -8.24 4.06 -16.86
CA PRO A 11 -7.28 3.27 -17.64
C PRO A 11 -5.80 3.66 -17.42
N ASN A 12 -4.94 2.87 -18.06
CA ASN A 12 -3.57 2.54 -17.72
C ASN A 12 -2.53 3.66 -18.01
N LEU A 13 -1.69 3.98 -17.01
CA LEU A 13 -0.42 4.71 -17.20
C LEU A 13 0.56 3.96 -18.14
N ASP A 14 0.31 2.66 -18.39
CA ASP A 14 1.04 1.87 -19.38
C ASP A 14 0.86 2.38 -20.82
N GLU A 15 -0.21 3.11 -21.15
CA GLU A 15 -0.46 3.62 -22.51
C GLU A 15 0.41 4.85 -22.84
N LEU A 16 0.71 5.70 -21.85
CA LEU A 16 1.61 6.84 -22.03
C LEU A 16 3.09 6.39 -22.10
N ILE A 17 3.47 5.36 -21.35
CA ILE A 17 4.84 4.85 -21.36
C ILE A 17 5.09 3.96 -22.58
N SER A 18 4.09 3.20 -23.07
CA SER A 18 4.25 2.39 -24.29
C SER A 18 4.24 3.23 -25.57
N ASN A 19 3.52 4.36 -25.60
CA ASN A 19 3.45 5.22 -26.78
C ASN A 19 4.66 6.17 -26.92
N VAL A 20 5.41 6.44 -25.85
CA VAL A 20 6.60 7.33 -25.91
C VAL A 20 7.85 6.61 -26.44
N PHE A 21 7.93 5.28 -26.33
CA PHE A 21 9.12 4.51 -26.77
C PHE A 21 8.89 3.61 -27.99
N GLY A 22 7.75 3.77 -28.66
CA GLY A 22 7.31 2.90 -29.75
C GLY A 22 7.07 3.61 -31.08
N GLN A 23 7.98 4.48 -31.55
CA GLN A 23 7.94 4.95 -32.95
C GLN A 23 9.32 4.90 -33.62
N ASN A 24 9.37 4.09 -34.67
CA ASN A 24 10.48 3.90 -35.59
C ASN A 24 10.67 5.17 -36.47
N PRO A 25 11.86 5.78 -36.55
CA PRO A 25 12.07 6.98 -37.35
C PRO A 25 12.36 6.60 -38.80
N ASN A 26 11.35 6.62 -39.66
CA ASN A 26 11.53 6.75 -41.11
C ASN A 26 10.34 7.49 -41.72
N ALA A 27 10.42 8.82 -41.75
CA ALA A 27 9.59 9.67 -42.58
C ALA A 27 10.43 10.89 -43.03
N PRO A 28 10.61 11.15 -44.34
CA PRO A 28 11.24 12.37 -44.82
C PRO A 28 10.24 13.54 -44.83
N GLY A 29 10.72 14.75 -44.55
CA GLY A 29 9.93 15.98 -44.52
C GLY A 29 9.40 16.44 -45.90
N PRO A 30 8.52 17.45 -45.93
CA PRO A 30 7.76 17.81 -47.13
C PRO A 30 8.50 18.86 -47.97
N ASN A 31 8.48 18.69 -49.29
CA ASN A 31 8.59 19.78 -50.26
C ASN A 31 7.74 19.44 -51.48
N GLY A 32 6.88 20.38 -51.89
CA GLY A 32 5.94 20.20 -52.99
C GLY A 32 6.53 20.46 -54.37
N ASN A 33 5.92 19.89 -55.40
CA ASN A 33 5.43 20.60 -56.59
C ASN A 33 4.63 19.68 -57.53
N GLN A 34 3.77 20.30 -58.33
CA GLN A 34 2.87 19.72 -59.34
C GLN A 34 3.58 18.98 -60.48
N GLY A 35 2.89 18.00 -61.09
CA GLY A 35 3.24 17.49 -62.42
C GLY A 35 2.46 16.24 -62.86
N ASN A 36 1.61 16.39 -63.89
CA ASN A 36 0.92 15.34 -64.65
C ASN A 36 1.88 14.32 -65.29
N GLY A 37 1.45 13.07 -65.48
CA GLY A 37 2.00 12.21 -66.53
C GLY A 37 1.90 10.69 -66.34
N GLN A 38 0.90 10.09 -66.99
CA GLN A 38 0.93 8.83 -67.77
C GLN A 38 1.45 7.50 -67.18
N ASN A 39 0.53 6.53 -67.22
CA ASN A 39 0.69 5.08 -67.10
C ASN A 39 1.58 4.47 -68.20
N PRO A 40 2.37 3.42 -67.88
CA PRO A 40 2.35 2.23 -68.74
C PRO A 40 2.29 0.88 -67.99
N ASN A 41 1.76 -0.10 -68.72
CA ASN A 41 1.36 -1.47 -68.34
C ASN A 41 2.47 -2.42 -67.83
N LEU A 42 2.10 -3.20 -66.79
CA LEU A 42 2.21 -4.67 -66.55
C LEU A 42 3.50 -5.45 -66.92
N PRO A 43 3.93 -6.43 -66.07
CA PRO A 43 3.38 -7.79 -66.18
C PRO A 43 3.02 -8.50 -64.87
N ILE A 44 2.15 -9.49 -65.06
CA ILE A 44 1.54 -10.42 -64.10
C ILE A 44 2.58 -11.39 -63.52
N GLY A 45 2.56 -11.59 -62.19
CA GLY A 45 3.40 -12.56 -61.48
C GLY A 45 2.76 -13.07 -60.19
N GLN A 46 2.09 -14.23 -60.30
CA GLN A 46 1.88 -15.32 -59.34
C GLN A 46 1.64 -15.00 -57.84
N ASN A 47 0.39 -15.22 -57.41
CA ASN A 47 -0.04 -15.29 -56.01
C ASN A 47 0.04 -16.75 -55.51
N PRO A 48 0.73 -17.09 -54.40
CA PRO A 48 0.70 -18.43 -53.84
C PRO A 48 -0.62 -18.68 -53.10
N ASN A 49 -1.36 -19.70 -53.54
CA ASN A 49 -2.49 -20.30 -52.82
C ASN A 49 -2.05 -20.83 -51.45
N VAL A 50 -2.68 -20.37 -50.38
CA VAL A 50 -2.66 -21.05 -49.08
C VAL A 50 -3.85 -22.01 -49.04
N GLY A 51 -3.55 -23.30 -49.09
CA GLY A 51 -4.54 -24.37 -48.99
C GLY A 51 -5.11 -24.46 -47.58
N GLY A 52 -6.44 -24.57 -47.51
CA GLY A 52 -7.15 -24.95 -46.29
C GLY A 52 -6.91 -26.42 -45.95
N GLY A 53 -6.69 -26.69 -44.66
CA GLY A 53 -6.42 -28.03 -44.14
C GLY A 53 -6.86 -28.17 -42.68
N GLN A 54 -8.04 -28.77 -42.52
CA GLN A 54 -8.47 -29.76 -41.51
C GLN A 54 -8.50 -29.36 -40.01
N ASN A 55 -9.73 -29.26 -39.51
CA ASN A 55 -10.11 -29.24 -38.09
C ASN A 55 -10.58 -30.66 -37.69
N PRO A 56 -10.12 -31.29 -36.60
CA PRO A 56 -10.64 -32.60 -36.20
C PRO A 56 -11.97 -32.49 -35.46
N ASN A 57 -12.99 -33.14 -36.03
CA ASN A 57 -14.30 -33.41 -35.42
C ASN A 57 -14.20 -34.42 -34.28
N VAL A 58 -14.84 -34.15 -33.14
CA VAL A 58 -15.22 -35.17 -32.16
C VAL A 58 -16.74 -35.17 -32.04
N GLY A 59 -17.34 -36.34 -32.32
CA GLY A 59 -18.76 -36.54 -32.52
C GLY A 59 -19.59 -36.62 -31.25
N VAL A 60 -20.86 -36.24 -31.41
CA VAL A 60 -21.97 -36.36 -30.46
C VAL A 60 -22.43 -37.81 -30.39
N GLY A 61 -22.54 -38.37 -29.18
CA GLY A 61 -23.04 -39.72 -28.91
C GLY A 61 -24.17 -39.71 -27.87
N GLN A 62 -25.18 -40.53 -28.11
CA GLN A 62 -26.53 -40.52 -27.55
C GLN A 62 -26.68 -41.27 -26.22
N ASN A 63 -27.72 -40.90 -25.47
CA ASN A 63 -28.22 -41.51 -24.24
C ASN A 63 -28.80 -42.93 -24.49
N PRO A 64 -28.69 -43.86 -23.52
CA PRO A 64 -29.79 -44.79 -23.30
C PRO A 64 -30.24 -44.89 -21.83
N ASN A 65 -31.56 -45.07 -21.70
CA ASN A 65 -32.37 -45.14 -20.50
C ASN A 65 -32.81 -46.60 -20.27
N VAL A 66 -32.51 -47.26 -19.14
CA VAL A 66 -33.17 -48.50 -18.62
C VAL A 66 -32.73 -48.68 -17.15
N GLY A 67 -33.51 -49.06 -16.13
CA GLY A 67 -34.91 -49.44 -15.94
C GLY A 67 -35.14 -49.76 -14.45
N VAL A 68 -36.42 -49.78 -14.02
CA VAL A 68 -36.88 -50.03 -12.65
C VAL A 68 -37.16 -51.53 -12.43
N GLY A 69 -36.87 -52.04 -11.22
CA GLY A 69 -37.31 -53.34 -10.70
C GLY A 69 -36.15 -54.15 -10.07
N GLN A 70 -36.26 -54.98 -9.02
CA GLN A 70 -37.33 -55.46 -8.15
C GLN A 70 -36.67 -55.90 -6.82
N ASN A 71 -37.44 -55.88 -5.72
CA ASN A 71 -37.05 -56.42 -4.41
C ASN A 71 -37.11 -57.97 -4.42
N PRO A 72 -36.26 -58.66 -3.65
CA PRO A 72 -36.73 -59.87 -2.96
C PRO A 72 -36.39 -59.86 -1.46
N ASN A 73 -37.46 -59.96 -0.67
CA ASN A 73 -37.53 -60.49 0.69
C ASN A 73 -37.46 -62.04 0.57
N VAL A 74 -36.82 -62.88 1.40
CA VAL A 74 -37.13 -63.32 2.78
C VAL A 74 -36.10 -64.39 3.18
N GLY A 75 -35.76 -64.52 4.49
CA GLY A 75 -35.25 -65.78 5.06
C GLY A 75 -34.79 -65.71 6.53
N VAL A 76 -35.60 -66.23 7.46
CA VAL A 76 -35.50 -66.15 8.93
C VAL A 76 -34.60 -67.24 9.53
N GLY A 77 -33.90 -66.96 10.65
CA GLY A 77 -33.18 -67.98 11.43
C GLY A 77 -32.64 -67.56 12.81
N GLN A 78 -33.51 -67.65 13.83
CA GLN A 78 -33.34 -68.06 15.24
C GLN A 78 -32.14 -67.60 16.14
N ASN A 79 -32.54 -67.22 17.35
CA ASN A 79 -31.81 -66.66 18.51
C ASN A 79 -31.00 -67.71 19.30
N PRO A 80 -29.95 -67.32 20.04
CA PRO A 80 -29.71 -67.89 21.36
C PRO A 80 -29.67 -66.83 22.47
N ASN A 81 -30.53 -67.06 23.45
CA ASN A 81 -30.57 -66.40 24.75
C ASN A 81 -29.25 -66.65 25.52
N VAL A 82 -28.62 -65.60 26.06
CA VAL A 82 -27.59 -65.75 27.10
C VAL A 82 -27.80 -64.71 28.21
N GLY A 83 -28.23 -65.21 29.38
CA GLY A 83 -27.73 -64.83 30.70
C GLY A 83 -27.96 -63.41 31.25
N VAL A 84 -28.95 -63.29 32.13
CA VAL A 84 -29.06 -62.17 33.10
C VAL A 84 -27.99 -62.33 34.18
N GLY A 85 -27.14 -61.30 34.33
CA GLY A 85 -26.20 -61.14 35.44
C GLY A 85 -26.36 -59.74 36.06
N GLN A 86 -26.64 -59.71 37.36
CA GLN A 86 -27.01 -58.53 38.15
C GLN A 86 -25.86 -57.53 38.29
N ASN A 87 -26.14 -56.23 38.15
CA ASN A 87 -25.22 -55.16 38.56
C ASN A 87 -25.82 -54.41 39.77
N PRO A 88 -25.04 -54.12 40.85
CA PRO A 88 -25.59 -53.52 42.07
C PRO A 88 -25.90 -52.03 41.89
N ASN A 89 -27.04 -51.60 42.44
CA ASN A 89 -27.39 -50.19 42.64
C ASN A 89 -26.57 -49.60 43.79
N LEU A 90 -25.89 -48.47 43.57
CA LEU A 90 -25.54 -47.43 44.57
C LEU A 90 -25.08 -46.15 43.83
N PRO A 91 -25.21 -44.95 44.43
CA PRO A 91 -26.40 -44.08 44.47
C PRO A 91 -26.32 -42.88 43.50
N VAL A 92 -27.46 -42.24 43.28
CA VAL A 92 -27.64 -41.00 42.51
C VAL A 92 -26.82 -39.87 43.16
N GLY A 93 -25.68 -39.53 42.55
CA GLY A 93 -24.99 -38.28 42.78
C GLY A 93 -25.61 -37.18 41.93
N GLN A 94 -26.07 -36.11 42.58
CA GLN A 94 -26.55 -34.90 41.93
C GLN A 94 -25.48 -34.37 40.98
N ASN A 95 -25.80 -34.34 39.68
CA ASN A 95 -25.02 -33.59 38.72
C ASN A 95 -25.11 -32.10 39.14
N PRO A 96 -24.01 -31.38 39.41
CA PRO A 96 -24.10 -29.94 39.50
C PRO A 96 -24.60 -29.49 38.14
N ASN A 97 -25.73 -28.78 38.13
CA ASN A 97 -26.09 -27.94 37.00
C ASN A 97 -24.93 -26.96 36.77
N VAL A 98 -23.96 -27.34 35.94
CA VAL A 98 -23.12 -26.35 35.26
C VAL A 98 -24.08 -25.71 34.27
N GLY A 99 -24.73 -24.65 34.73
CA GLY A 99 -25.49 -23.79 33.85
C GLY A 99 -24.58 -23.41 32.70
N VAL A 100 -24.90 -23.90 31.51
CA VAL A 100 -24.41 -23.28 30.28
C VAL A 100 -25.08 -21.91 30.29
N GLY A 101 -24.43 -20.95 30.94
CA GLY A 101 -24.80 -19.55 30.85
C GLY A 101 -24.89 -19.24 29.37
N GLN A 102 -26.06 -18.79 28.93
CA GLN A 102 -26.24 -18.30 27.57
C GLN A 102 -25.18 -17.22 27.37
N LEU A 103 -24.14 -17.53 26.58
CA LEU A 103 -23.19 -16.52 26.15
C LEU A 103 -24.00 -15.41 25.47
N ASN A 104 -23.74 -14.16 25.84
CA ASN A 104 -24.26 -13.04 25.06
C ASN A 104 -23.82 -13.23 23.59
N PRO A 105 -24.59 -12.77 22.59
CA PRO A 105 -24.24 -12.94 21.18
C PRO A 105 -22.83 -12.44 20.78
N ASN A 106 -22.23 -11.59 21.62
CA ASN A 106 -20.91 -11.00 21.40
C ASN A 106 -19.79 -11.63 22.25
N GLN A 107 -20.08 -12.63 23.09
CA GLN A 107 -19.09 -13.29 23.94
C GLN A 107 -18.52 -14.55 23.27
N ILE A 108 -17.20 -14.71 23.35
CA ILE A 108 -16.48 -15.90 22.89
C ILE A 108 -15.75 -16.56 24.07
N LEU A 109 -15.25 -17.78 23.86
CA LEU A 109 -14.44 -18.47 24.85
C LEU A 109 -12.96 -18.19 24.61
N ASN A 110 -12.24 -17.82 25.67
CA ASN A 110 -10.78 -17.71 25.64
C ASN A 110 -10.14 -19.11 25.61
N ASN A 111 -8.81 -19.17 25.48
CA ASN A 111 -8.05 -20.43 25.45
C ASN A 111 -8.18 -21.27 26.74
N ASN A 112 -8.66 -20.66 27.84
CA ASN A 112 -8.88 -21.30 29.13
C ASN A 112 -10.36 -21.69 29.36
N GLY A 113 -11.25 -21.45 28.37
CA GLY A 113 -12.68 -21.76 28.47
C GLY A 113 -13.52 -20.70 29.20
N GLU A 114 -13.00 -19.50 29.42
CA GLU A 114 -13.72 -18.40 30.07
C GLU A 114 -14.40 -17.49 29.04
N ALA A 115 -15.58 -16.97 29.36
CA ALA A 115 -16.30 -16.03 28.51
C ALA A 115 -15.62 -14.65 28.49
N CYS A 116 -15.36 -14.12 27.29
CA CYS A 116 -14.74 -12.82 27.07
C CYS A 116 -15.39 -12.11 25.87
N GLU A 117 -15.09 -10.82 25.72
CA GLU A 117 -15.47 -10.02 24.56
C GLU A 117 -14.20 -9.59 23.81
N CYS A 118 -14.23 -9.65 22.48
CA CYS A 118 -13.15 -9.10 21.67
C CYS A 118 -13.20 -7.58 21.68
N VAL A 119 -12.15 -6.97 22.23
CA VAL A 119 -11.97 -5.53 22.29
C VAL A 119 -10.58 -5.18 21.74
N PRO A 120 -10.37 -3.97 21.18
CA PRO A 120 -9.03 -3.50 20.83
C PRO A 120 -8.04 -3.73 21.98
N TYR A 121 -6.82 -4.16 21.67
CA TYR A 121 -5.84 -4.60 22.67
C TYR A 121 -5.63 -3.59 23.81
N TYR A 122 -5.68 -2.29 23.51
CA TYR A 122 -5.52 -1.23 24.51
C TYR A 122 -6.69 -1.14 25.49
N LEU A 123 -7.92 -1.54 25.11
CA LEU A 123 -9.10 -1.52 25.99
C LEU A 123 -9.18 -2.71 26.97
N CYS A 124 -8.15 -3.56 27.01
CA CYS A 124 -8.06 -4.64 27.98
C CYS A 124 -6.88 -4.41 28.92
N SER A 125 -7.16 -4.03 30.17
CA SER A 125 -6.13 -3.88 31.20
C SER A 125 -6.09 -5.13 32.06
N ASN A 126 -5.16 -6.04 31.74
CA ASN A 126 -4.82 -7.16 32.61
C ASN A 126 -3.77 -6.74 33.67
N GLY A 127 -3.90 -5.51 34.20
CA GLY A 127 -2.95 -4.91 35.15
C GLY A 127 -1.75 -4.16 34.55
N THR A 128 -1.62 -4.09 33.23
CA THR A 128 -0.58 -3.30 32.54
C THR A 128 -1.12 -2.72 31.25
N ILE A 129 -1.51 -1.43 31.27
CA ILE A 129 -1.59 -0.65 30.03
C ILE A 129 -0.15 -0.31 29.67
N ILE A 130 0.33 -0.91 28.60
CA ILE A 130 1.71 -0.76 28.18
C ILE A 130 1.80 0.49 27.30
N ASP A 131 2.29 1.58 27.86
CA ASP A 131 2.49 2.88 27.19
C ASP A 131 3.89 3.01 26.55
N ASN A 132 4.80 2.08 26.87
CA ASN A 132 6.19 2.07 26.44
C ASN A 132 6.47 1.12 25.25
N GLY A 133 5.43 0.58 24.61
CA GLY A 133 5.55 -0.29 23.42
C GLY A 133 5.88 -1.77 23.71
N VAL A 134 5.91 -2.21 24.97
CA VAL A 134 6.17 -3.62 25.37
C VAL A 134 5.00 -4.59 25.04
N GLY A 135 3.91 -4.11 24.41
CA GLY A 135 2.82 -4.95 23.90
C GLY A 135 3.18 -5.56 22.55
N ILE A 136 3.52 -6.85 22.51
CA ILE A 136 3.86 -7.55 21.28
C ILE A 136 2.58 -8.06 20.58
N ILE A 137 2.31 -7.60 19.35
CA ILE A 137 1.20 -8.09 18.51
C ILE A 137 1.75 -8.93 17.36
N ASP A 138 1.41 -10.23 17.31
CA ASP A 138 1.74 -11.09 16.16
C ASP A 138 0.66 -10.95 15.07
N ILE A 139 0.98 -10.24 13.99
CA ILE A 139 0.06 -9.99 12.88
C ILE A 139 -0.31 -11.25 12.07
N ARG A 140 0.36 -12.39 12.31
CA ARG A 140 0.11 -13.65 11.58
C ARG A 140 -0.89 -14.56 12.28
N ILE A 141 -1.11 -14.36 13.57
CA ILE A 141 -1.93 -15.25 14.40
C ILE A 141 -3.10 -14.44 14.93
N SER A 142 -4.25 -14.54 14.27
CA SER A 142 -5.52 -14.15 14.89
C SER A 142 -5.76 -15.12 16.04
N GLY A 143 -5.77 -14.61 17.27
CA GLY A 143 -6.12 -15.39 18.46
C GLY A 143 -7.59 -15.84 18.43
N PRO A 144 -8.26 -15.99 19.59
CA PRO A 144 -9.69 -16.30 19.61
C PRO A 144 -10.55 -15.20 18.94
N CYS A 145 -10.00 -14.00 18.76
CA CYS A 145 -10.63 -12.88 18.06
C CYS A 145 -10.31 -12.85 16.56
N ASN A 146 -11.28 -12.43 15.75
CA ASN A 146 -11.16 -12.38 14.29
C ASN A 146 -10.14 -11.35 13.79
N ASN A 147 -10.01 -10.21 14.49
CA ASN A 147 -9.02 -9.18 14.19
C ASN A 147 -7.78 -9.40 15.06
N TYR A 148 -6.59 -9.33 14.46
CA TYR A 148 -5.31 -9.49 15.14
C TYR A 148 -4.97 -8.34 16.11
N LEU A 149 -5.64 -7.18 15.98
CA LEU A 149 -5.55 -6.06 16.94
C LEU A 149 -6.51 -6.20 18.12
N ASP A 150 -7.42 -7.19 18.10
CA ASP A 150 -8.37 -7.41 19.19
C ASP A 150 -7.88 -8.51 20.12
N VAL A 151 -8.10 -8.30 21.42
CA VAL A 151 -7.85 -9.28 22.46
C VAL A 151 -9.17 -9.69 23.11
N CYS A 152 -9.25 -10.97 23.46
CA CYS A 152 -10.37 -11.53 24.18
C CYS A 152 -10.26 -11.10 25.65
N CYS A 153 -11.07 -10.11 26.03
CA CYS A 153 -11.03 -9.46 27.34
C CYS A 153 -12.23 -9.82 28.21
N THR A 154 -12.00 -10.16 29.47
CA THR A 154 -13.06 -10.43 30.44
C THR A 154 -13.60 -9.11 31.01
N GLU A 155 -14.91 -9.07 31.33
CA GLU A 155 -15.60 -7.89 31.89
C GLU A 155 -14.83 -7.15 33.01
N PRO A 156 -14.25 -7.82 34.03
CA PRO A 156 -13.53 -7.10 35.10
C PRO A 156 -12.26 -6.38 34.62
N ASN A 157 -11.71 -6.74 33.46
CA ASN A 157 -10.48 -6.17 32.90
C ASN A 157 -10.74 -5.19 31.74
N LYS A 158 -11.99 -5.01 31.32
CA LYS A 158 -12.37 -4.11 30.24
C LYS A 158 -12.30 -2.67 30.74
N VAL A 159 -11.52 -1.84 30.04
CA VAL A 159 -11.39 -0.42 30.36
C VAL A 159 -12.28 0.41 29.44
N SER A 160 -12.91 1.45 29.96
CA SER A 160 -13.74 2.35 29.15
C SER A 160 -12.89 3.21 28.20
N ASN A 161 -13.38 3.41 26.97
CA ASN A 161 -12.72 4.09 25.84
C ASN A 161 -12.11 5.48 26.16
N GLY A 162 -12.57 6.16 27.22
CA GLY A 162 -12.14 7.51 27.57
C GLY A 162 -10.84 7.62 28.40
N SER A 163 -10.29 6.52 28.91
CA SER A 163 -9.25 6.60 29.96
C SER A 163 -7.82 6.27 29.49
N LEU A 164 -7.62 5.95 28.21
CA LEU A 164 -6.38 5.28 27.75
C LEU A 164 -5.68 5.88 26.55
N ILE A 165 -6.22 6.93 25.92
CA ILE A 165 -5.47 7.66 24.89
C ILE A 165 -4.31 8.34 25.64
N PRO A 166 -3.05 7.92 25.46
CA PRO A 166 -1.94 8.58 26.11
C PRO A 166 -1.97 10.06 25.72
N PRO A 167 -1.63 11.00 26.62
CA PRO A 167 -1.54 12.40 26.24
C PRO A 167 -0.61 12.51 25.03
N THR A 168 -1.09 13.15 23.97
CA THR A 168 -0.35 13.29 22.72
C THR A 168 1.01 13.89 23.02
N LYS A 169 2.07 13.16 22.64
CA LYS A 169 3.44 13.62 22.86
C LYS A 169 3.65 14.89 22.04
N LYS A 170 4.18 15.94 22.68
CA LYS A 170 4.51 17.18 21.98
C LYS A 170 5.58 16.87 20.92
N SER A 171 5.38 17.37 19.69
CA SER A 171 6.35 17.23 18.59
C SER A 171 7.72 17.70 19.05
N LYS A 172 8.73 16.88 18.76
CA LYS A 172 10.15 17.18 19.05
C LYS A 172 10.82 17.97 17.92
N GLY A 173 10.04 18.38 16.92
CA GLY A 173 10.52 18.85 15.63
C GLY A 173 10.33 17.79 14.54
N CYS A 174 10.84 18.03 13.34
CA CYS A 174 10.65 17.12 12.21
C CYS A 174 11.53 15.86 12.28
N GLY A 175 11.15 14.83 11.53
CA GLY A 175 11.99 13.72 11.09
C GLY A 175 12.16 12.58 12.10
N TYR A 176 11.46 12.59 13.23
CA TYR A 176 11.59 11.53 14.24
C TYR A 176 10.85 10.25 13.85
N ARG A 177 11.60 9.14 13.75
CA ARG A 177 11.05 7.80 13.50
C ARG A 177 10.68 7.11 14.82
N ASN A 178 9.64 6.28 14.80
CA ASN A 178 9.26 5.41 15.93
C ASN A 178 9.59 3.93 15.61
N PRO A 179 10.85 3.49 15.74
CA PRO A 179 11.28 2.16 15.29
C PRO A 179 10.63 0.99 16.04
N ASP A 180 10.12 1.23 17.25
CA ASP A 180 9.42 0.24 18.07
C ASP A 180 7.89 0.36 17.97
N GLY A 181 7.39 1.25 17.11
CA GLY A 181 5.97 1.55 16.98
C GLY A 181 5.43 2.47 18.07
N VAL A 182 4.14 2.80 17.95
CA VAL A 182 3.41 3.68 18.86
C VAL A 182 2.38 2.85 19.64
N GLY A 183 2.52 2.77 20.96
CA GLY A 183 1.63 1.97 21.83
C GLY A 183 1.92 0.46 21.82
N PHE A 184 2.27 -0.13 20.68
CA PHE A 184 2.59 -1.55 20.56
C PHE A 184 3.67 -1.81 19.52
N ARG A 185 4.32 -2.98 19.65
CA ARG A 185 5.30 -3.49 18.70
C ARG A 185 4.74 -4.71 17.99
N ILE A 186 4.77 -4.72 16.67
CA ILE A 186 4.44 -5.92 15.90
C ILE A 186 5.59 -6.92 15.89
N THR A 187 5.24 -8.20 15.98
CA THR A 187 6.10 -9.33 15.62
C THR A 187 5.51 -10.10 14.46
N GLY A 188 6.33 -10.96 13.86
CA GLY A 188 5.86 -11.82 12.78
C GLY A 188 5.79 -11.16 11.41
N ALA A 189 6.28 -9.93 11.27
CA ALA A 189 6.51 -9.31 9.96
C ALA A 189 7.35 -10.26 9.08
N LYS A 190 6.80 -10.65 7.93
CA LYS A 190 7.47 -11.52 6.95
C LYS A 190 7.84 -10.75 5.69
N ASP A 191 7.08 -9.71 5.36
CA ASP A 191 7.18 -9.00 4.09
C ASP A 191 7.48 -7.51 4.32
N ASN A 192 8.30 -7.21 5.33
CA ASN A 192 8.74 -5.86 5.69
C ASN A 192 7.62 -4.89 6.09
N GLU A 193 6.60 -5.38 6.80
CA GLU A 193 5.61 -4.53 7.45
C GLU A 193 6.30 -3.53 8.40
N ALA A 194 5.87 -2.26 8.31
CA ALA A 194 6.29 -1.21 9.22
C ALA A 194 5.55 -1.32 10.55
N GLN A 195 6.14 -0.81 11.63
CA GLN A 195 5.43 -0.66 12.91
C GLN A 195 4.33 0.40 12.80
N PHE A 196 3.30 0.32 13.65
CA PHE A 196 2.28 1.36 13.73
C PHE A 196 2.93 2.70 14.13
N GLY A 197 2.73 3.73 13.32
CA GLY A 197 3.34 5.05 13.54
C GLY A 197 4.85 5.09 13.34
N GLU A 198 5.48 4.09 12.70
CA GLU A 198 6.94 4.06 12.48
C GLU A 198 7.43 5.30 11.71
N PHE A 199 6.71 5.66 10.65
CA PHE A 199 6.96 6.81 9.79
C PHE A 199 5.78 7.78 9.88
N PRO A 200 5.72 8.64 10.90
CA PRO A 200 4.54 9.44 11.21
C PRO A 200 4.23 10.52 10.16
N TRP A 201 5.15 10.77 9.23
CA TRP A 201 4.95 11.67 8.08
C TRP A 201 4.29 11.01 6.88
N MET A 202 4.10 9.69 6.87
CA MET A 202 3.51 8.99 5.72
C MET A 202 2.05 9.41 5.51
N VAL A 203 1.73 9.74 4.27
CA VAL A 203 0.40 10.17 3.86
C VAL A 203 -0.06 9.39 2.64
N ALA A 204 -1.30 8.91 2.67
CA ALA A 204 -1.98 8.37 1.49
C ALA A 204 -2.77 9.48 0.79
N ILE A 205 -2.61 9.59 -0.52
CA ILE A 205 -3.41 10.47 -1.38
C ILE A 205 -4.51 9.65 -2.01
N LEU A 206 -5.75 10.05 -1.73
CA LEU A 206 -6.98 9.36 -2.11
C LEU A 206 -7.78 10.24 -3.08
N LYS A 207 -8.41 9.61 -4.06
CA LYS A 207 -9.38 10.23 -4.94
C LYS A 207 -10.78 9.79 -4.53
N GLU A 208 -11.67 10.74 -4.29
CA GLU A 208 -13.10 10.47 -4.09
C GLU A 208 -13.75 10.21 -5.46
N GLU A 209 -14.27 9.01 -5.67
CA GLU A 209 -15.05 8.63 -6.86
C GLU A 209 -16.49 8.30 -6.46
N ALA A 210 -17.46 8.76 -7.25
CA ALA A 210 -18.87 8.44 -7.03
C ALA A 210 -19.18 7.02 -7.52
N VAL A 211 -19.87 6.22 -6.72
CA VAL A 211 -20.27 4.85 -7.10
C VAL A 211 -21.70 4.86 -7.63
N GLY A 212 -21.86 4.83 -8.96
CA GLY A 212 -23.17 4.77 -9.60
C GLY A 212 -24.04 6.01 -9.34
N THR A 213 -25.33 5.80 -9.05
CA THR A 213 -26.30 6.87 -8.75
C THR A 213 -26.46 7.17 -7.26
N SER A 214 -25.69 6.51 -6.38
CA SER A 214 -25.80 6.70 -4.93
C SER A 214 -24.94 7.87 -4.43
N THR A 215 -25.23 8.34 -3.23
CA THR A 215 -24.42 9.34 -2.50
C THR A 215 -23.14 8.74 -1.91
N GLU A 216 -22.85 7.46 -2.16
CA GLU A 216 -21.67 6.79 -1.63
C GLU A 216 -20.43 7.15 -2.46
N LYS A 217 -19.41 7.65 -1.76
CA LYS A 217 -18.11 7.99 -2.34
C LYS A 217 -17.11 6.90 -1.99
N LEU A 218 -16.48 6.31 -2.99
CA LEU A 218 -15.34 5.42 -2.83
C LEU A 218 -14.05 6.24 -2.75
N ASN A 219 -13.21 5.93 -1.77
CA ASN A 219 -11.86 6.49 -1.70
C ASN A 219 -10.90 5.53 -2.41
N VAL A 220 -10.37 5.97 -3.55
CA VAL A 220 -9.44 5.19 -4.36
C VAL A 220 -8.03 5.72 -4.14
N TYR A 221 -7.13 4.88 -3.65
CA TYR A 221 -5.73 5.23 -3.49
C TYR A 221 -5.08 5.60 -4.82
N GLN A 222 -4.34 6.71 -4.81
CA GLN A 222 -3.67 7.24 -5.99
C GLN A 222 -2.15 7.12 -5.86
N CYS A 223 -1.61 7.61 -4.74
CA CYS A 223 -0.19 7.78 -4.50
C CYS A 223 0.09 7.96 -3.00
N GLY A 224 1.36 7.90 -2.64
CA GLY A 224 1.85 8.35 -1.34
C GLY A 224 2.29 9.81 -1.35
N GLY A 225 2.66 10.28 -0.17
CA GLY A 225 3.24 11.60 0.07
C GLY A 225 3.83 11.68 1.47
N ALA A 226 4.42 12.83 1.77
CA ALA A 226 4.97 13.12 3.09
C ALA A 226 4.39 14.42 3.66
N LEU A 227 4.07 14.41 4.95
CA LEU A 227 3.72 15.60 5.70
C LEU A 227 4.98 16.43 5.94
N ILE A 228 5.06 17.62 5.36
CA ILE A 228 6.17 18.57 5.57
C ILE A 228 5.77 19.77 6.42
N HIS A 229 4.48 20.05 6.54
CA HIS A 229 3.88 21.06 7.41
C HIS A 229 2.48 20.57 7.81
N PRO A 230 1.88 20.97 8.96
CA PRO A 230 0.53 20.52 9.32
C PRO A 230 -0.53 20.74 8.23
N SER A 231 -0.34 21.73 7.35
CA SER A 231 -1.22 22.04 6.21
C SER A 231 -0.63 21.69 4.83
N VAL A 232 0.58 21.10 4.73
CA VAL A 232 1.25 20.91 3.43
C VAL A 232 1.80 19.49 3.29
N ILE A 233 1.38 18.81 2.22
CA ILE A 233 1.89 17.51 1.80
C ILE A 233 2.82 17.68 0.60
N LEU A 234 3.98 17.04 0.65
CA LEU A 234 4.92 16.90 -0.46
C LEU A 234 4.68 15.57 -1.17
N THR A 235 4.51 15.59 -2.50
CA THR A 235 4.28 14.40 -3.32
C THR A 235 4.86 14.59 -4.73
N ALA A 236 4.78 13.57 -5.58
CA ALA A 236 5.19 13.66 -6.98
C ALA A 236 4.12 14.39 -7.82
N ALA A 237 4.57 15.12 -8.85
CA ALA A 237 3.67 15.80 -9.77
C ALA A 237 2.81 14.83 -10.57
N HIS A 238 3.37 13.71 -11.03
CA HIS A 238 2.64 12.71 -11.82
C HIS A 238 1.42 12.13 -11.07
N CYS A 239 1.43 12.18 -9.73
CA CYS A 239 0.33 11.74 -8.90
C CYS A 239 -0.90 12.65 -8.96
N VAL A 240 -0.70 13.94 -9.23
CA VAL A 240 -1.75 14.98 -9.03
C VAL A 240 -1.91 15.93 -10.21
N ASN A 241 -1.02 15.87 -11.21
CA ASN A 241 -1.09 16.69 -12.40
C ASN A 241 -2.42 16.50 -13.15
N GLY A 242 -3.10 17.60 -13.44
CA GLY A 242 -4.42 17.59 -14.09
C GLY A 242 -5.60 17.15 -13.20
N LYS A 243 -5.38 16.83 -11.93
CA LYS A 243 -6.46 16.47 -10.98
C LYS A 243 -6.98 17.72 -10.28
N GLN A 244 -8.30 17.78 -10.08
CA GLN A 244 -8.92 18.87 -9.34
C GLN A 244 -8.72 18.69 -7.83
N PRO A 245 -8.44 19.76 -7.05
CA PRO A 245 -8.30 19.66 -5.59
C PRO A 245 -9.53 19.05 -4.90
N SER A 246 -10.75 19.37 -5.38
CA SER A 246 -12.02 18.97 -4.77
C SER A 246 -12.29 17.46 -4.76
N ILE A 247 -11.66 16.71 -5.66
CA ILE A 247 -11.76 15.24 -5.71
C ILE A 247 -10.63 14.55 -4.95
N LEU A 248 -9.67 15.31 -4.43
CA LEU A 248 -8.53 14.79 -3.70
C LEU A 248 -8.73 14.94 -2.19
N LYS A 249 -8.22 13.95 -1.49
CA LYS A 249 -8.21 13.87 -0.04
C LYS A 249 -6.91 13.24 0.40
N ILE A 250 -6.39 13.66 1.53
CA ILE A 250 -5.25 13.00 2.16
C ILE A 250 -5.70 12.24 3.39
N ARG A 251 -4.94 11.19 3.72
CA ARG A 251 -5.05 10.47 4.97
C ARG A 251 -3.68 10.38 5.63
N ALA A 252 -3.55 10.94 6.83
CA ALA A 252 -2.34 10.90 7.65
C ALA A 252 -2.54 9.95 8.84
N GLY A 253 -1.46 9.32 9.31
CA GLY A 253 -1.49 8.41 10.46
C GLY A 253 -2.23 7.10 10.19
N GLU A 254 -2.33 6.70 8.92
CA GLU A 254 -2.85 5.38 8.54
C GLU A 254 -1.78 4.31 8.76
N TRP A 255 -2.21 3.07 8.96
CA TRP A 255 -1.31 1.93 9.03
C TRP A 255 -1.91 0.68 8.40
N ASP A 256 -2.98 0.13 8.97
CA ASP A 256 -3.76 -0.96 8.37
C ASP A 256 -5.06 -0.40 7.78
N THR A 257 -5.06 -0.28 6.46
CA THR A 257 -6.15 0.31 5.68
C THR A 257 -7.48 -0.47 5.74
N GLN A 258 -7.50 -1.68 6.30
CA GLN A 258 -8.68 -2.52 6.44
C GLN A 258 -9.34 -2.43 7.83
N THR A 259 -8.71 -1.75 8.79
CA THR A 259 -9.24 -1.63 10.15
C THR A 259 -9.20 -0.20 10.66
N LYS A 260 -9.77 0.01 11.84
CA LYS A 260 -9.75 1.27 12.60
C LYS A 260 -9.50 1.00 14.09
N ASN A 261 -8.99 -0.18 14.40
CA ASN A 261 -8.81 -0.67 15.76
C ASN A 261 -7.46 -0.25 16.33
N GLU A 262 -6.69 0.57 15.63
CA GLU A 262 -5.48 1.21 16.14
C GLU A 262 -5.80 2.16 17.31
N ILE A 263 -4.82 2.39 18.18
CA ILE A 263 -4.97 3.24 19.38
C ILE A 263 -5.20 4.71 19.03
N PHE A 264 -4.62 5.18 17.93
CA PHE A 264 -4.86 6.51 17.40
C PHE A 264 -5.50 6.44 16.01
N PRO A 265 -6.62 7.13 15.77
CA PRO A 265 -7.29 7.09 14.48
C PRO A 265 -6.51 7.89 13.42
N HIS A 266 -6.61 7.46 12.16
CA HIS A 266 -6.12 8.24 11.03
C HIS A 266 -6.88 9.57 10.86
N GLN A 267 -6.23 10.53 10.22
CA GLN A 267 -6.77 11.85 9.97
C GLN A 267 -6.94 12.13 8.48
N ASP A 268 -8.18 12.41 8.13
CA ASP A 268 -8.61 12.68 6.77
C ASP A 268 -8.73 14.21 6.56
N ARG A 269 -8.13 14.77 5.50
CA ARG A 269 -8.22 16.21 5.15
C ARG A 269 -8.47 16.43 3.66
N ARG A 270 -9.30 17.42 3.33
CA ARG A 270 -9.53 17.87 1.95
C ARG A 270 -8.36 18.72 1.46
N VAL A 271 -8.14 18.68 0.14
CA VAL A 271 -7.11 19.47 -0.53
C VAL A 271 -7.72 20.78 -1.02
N ARG A 272 -7.22 21.91 -0.52
CA ARG A 272 -7.60 23.25 -0.97
C ARG A 272 -6.96 23.58 -2.33
N GLN A 273 -5.68 23.25 -2.48
CA GLN A 273 -4.90 23.63 -3.66
C GLN A 273 -3.87 22.55 -4.01
N VAL A 274 -3.74 22.28 -5.31
CA VAL A 274 -2.68 21.46 -5.90
C VAL A 274 -1.69 22.40 -6.59
N ILE A 275 -0.40 22.29 -6.27
CA ILE A 275 0.66 23.13 -6.82
C ILE A 275 1.69 22.22 -7.47
N VAL A 276 1.71 22.16 -8.79
CA VAL A 276 2.68 21.38 -9.56
C VAL A 276 3.86 22.28 -9.94
N HIS A 277 5.08 21.74 -9.91
CA HIS A 277 6.27 22.45 -10.36
C HIS A 277 6.09 22.99 -11.79
N GLU A 278 6.37 24.28 -12.02
CA GLU A 278 6.05 24.97 -13.28
C GLU A 278 6.83 24.38 -14.47
N SER A 279 8.02 23.84 -14.21
CA SER A 279 8.85 23.11 -15.19
C SER A 279 8.68 21.59 -15.14
N TYR A 280 7.58 21.07 -14.58
CA TYR A 280 7.28 19.64 -14.62
C TYR A 280 7.08 19.19 -16.08
N HIS A 281 7.83 18.18 -16.50
CA HIS A 281 7.74 17.63 -17.85
C HIS A 281 7.20 16.21 -17.82
N ALA A 282 5.90 16.04 -18.06
CA ALA A 282 5.20 14.75 -17.98
C ALA A 282 5.78 13.65 -18.92
N GLY A 283 6.42 14.03 -20.02
CA GLY A 283 7.00 13.07 -20.97
C GLY A 283 8.22 12.32 -20.42
N ALA A 284 9.03 12.97 -19.57
CA ALA A 284 10.24 12.37 -18.98
C ALA A 284 10.28 12.46 -17.44
N LEU A 285 9.20 12.94 -16.83
CA LEU A 285 9.04 13.15 -15.38
C LEU A 285 10.10 14.07 -14.76
N TYR A 286 10.62 15.04 -15.51
CA TYR A 286 11.56 16.01 -14.93
C TYR A 286 10.84 16.95 -13.97
N ASN A 287 11.51 17.33 -12.89
CA ASN A 287 10.96 18.16 -11.82
C ASN A 287 9.63 17.60 -11.28
N ASP A 288 9.57 16.27 -11.08
CA ASP A 288 8.38 15.55 -10.64
C ASP A 288 8.06 15.78 -9.16
N VAL A 289 7.57 16.98 -8.85
CA VAL A 289 7.22 17.40 -7.50
C VAL A 289 5.99 18.30 -7.48
N ALA A 290 5.17 18.12 -6.47
CA ALA A 290 3.99 18.91 -6.21
C ALA A 290 3.74 19.08 -4.71
N LEU A 291 3.04 20.15 -4.35
CA LEU A 291 2.52 20.40 -3.02
C LEU A 291 1.00 20.30 -3.02
N LEU A 292 0.45 19.72 -1.96
CA LEU A 292 -0.97 19.78 -1.63
C LEU A 292 -1.15 20.64 -0.39
N HIS A 293 -1.83 21.77 -0.55
CA HIS A 293 -2.23 22.61 0.57
C HIS A 293 -3.62 22.17 1.07
N LEU A 294 -3.71 21.88 2.36
CA LEU A 294 -4.92 21.35 2.98
C LEU A 294 -5.92 22.46 3.32
N GLU A 295 -7.21 22.12 3.37
CA GLU A 295 -8.24 23.04 3.86
C GLU A 295 -8.09 23.32 5.35
N GLU A 296 -7.77 22.28 6.11
CA GLU A 296 -7.55 22.31 7.55
C GLU A 296 -6.27 21.54 7.89
N PRO A 297 -5.48 22.01 8.88
CA PRO A 297 -4.27 21.32 9.27
C PRO A 297 -4.57 19.96 9.90
N VAL A 298 -3.64 19.02 9.77
CA VAL A 298 -3.62 17.80 10.59
C VAL A 298 -3.20 18.14 12.01
N VAL A 299 -3.71 17.36 12.97
CA VAL A 299 -3.29 17.47 14.37
C VAL A 299 -2.04 16.61 14.55
N ILE A 300 -0.92 17.25 14.92
CA ILE A 300 0.33 16.53 15.19
C ILE A 300 0.18 15.68 16.46
N GLY A 301 0.73 14.46 16.42
CA GLY A 301 0.67 13.48 17.50
C GLY A 301 1.69 12.35 17.27
N ASP A 302 1.60 11.28 18.06
CA ASP A 302 2.61 10.22 18.06
C ASP A 302 2.72 9.48 16.71
N HIS A 303 1.60 9.32 16.00
CA HIS A 303 1.52 8.64 14.69
C HIS A 303 1.39 9.61 13.51
N VAL A 304 1.40 10.93 13.75
CA VAL A 304 1.30 11.98 12.72
C VAL A 304 2.28 13.10 13.04
N ASP A 305 3.38 13.22 12.27
CA ASP A 305 4.42 14.21 12.51
C ASP A 305 5.12 14.61 11.20
N ILE A 306 5.92 15.66 11.26
CA ILE A 306 6.52 16.31 10.09
C ILE A 306 7.83 15.63 9.68
N LEU A 307 8.08 15.47 8.39
CA LEU A 307 9.37 15.04 7.85
C LEU A 307 10.31 16.23 7.60
N CYS A 308 11.59 16.08 7.92
CA CYS A 308 12.57 17.12 7.60
C CYS A 308 12.91 17.12 6.11
N LEU A 309 13.27 18.29 5.59
CA LEU A 309 13.80 18.43 4.24
C LEU A 309 15.31 18.71 4.27
N PRO A 310 16.09 18.11 3.36
CA PRO A 310 17.53 18.37 3.24
C PRO A 310 17.77 19.83 2.83
N ALA A 311 18.91 20.39 3.20
CA ALA A 311 19.33 21.69 2.71
C ALA A 311 19.42 21.72 1.17
N SER A 312 19.28 22.90 0.58
CA SER A 312 19.34 23.07 -0.87
C SER A 312 20.68 22.61 -1.42
N GLN A 313 20.65 21.79 -2.47
CA GLN A 313 21.84 21.18 -3.09
C GLN A 313 22.70 20.34 -2.14
N ALA A 314 22.15 19.88 -1.00
CA ALA A 314 22.86 19.03 -0.08
C ALA A 314 23.23 17.69 -0.75
N VAL A 315 24.49 17.29 -0.58
CA VAL A 315 24.93 15.95 -0.92
C VAL A 315 24.57 15.03 0.24
N ILE A 316 23.60 14.15 0.01
CA ILE A 316 23.21 13.14 0.99
C ILE A 316 24.21 12.00 0.85
N ASN A 317 25.06 11.83 1.88
CA ASN A 317 26.07 10.78 1.89
C ASN A 317 25.43 9.39 1.73
N PRO A 318 26.14 8.42 1.14
CA PRO A 318 25.62 7.08 0.92
C PRO A 318 25.34 6.38 2.25
N THR A 319 24.10 6.53 2.71
CA THR A 319 23.50 5.84 3.85
C THR A 319 22.43 4.87 3.35
N ARG A 320 22.07 3.90 4.18
CA ARG A 320 20.86 3.13 3.95
C ARG A 320 19.65 4.00 4.30
N CYS A 321 18.72 4.10 3.37
CA CYS A 321 17.51 4.90 3.45
C CYS A 321 16.30 3.98 3.45
N PHE A 322 15.14 4.50 3.86
CA PHE A 322 13.88 3.78 3.81
C PHE A 322 12.98 4.38 2.73
N ALA A 323 12.37 3.51 1.94
CA ALA A 323 11.16 3.86 1.21
C ALA A 323 9.99 3.11 1.86
N SER A 324 8.82 3.75 1.92
CA SER A 324 7.64 3.17 2.55
C SER A 324 6.38 3.53 1.78
N GLY A 325 5.39 2.64 1.80
CA GLY A 325 4.12 2.87 1.11
C GLY A 325 3.18 1.66 1.15
N TRP A 326 1.99 1.87 0.57
CA TRP A 326 0.95 0.85 0.42
C TRP A 326 0.83 0.36 -1.03
N GLY A 327 1.85 0.57 -1.86
CA GLY A 327 1.87 0.20 -3.27
C GLY A 327 1.66 -1.29 -3.53
N LYS A 328 1.60 -1.69 -4.79
CA LYS A 328 1.49 -3.10 -5.17
C LYS A 328 2.77 -3.86 -4.81
N ASP A 329 2.63 -5.12 -4.45
CA ASP A 329 3.75 -6.05 -4.26
C ASP A 329 4.55 -6.31 -5.56
N ILE A 330 3.90 -6.36 -6.71
CA ILE A 330 4.54 -6.63 -8.01
C ILE A 330 4.09 -5.67 -9.12
N PHE A 331 4.90 -5.57 -10.17
CA PHE A 331 4.59 -4.78 -11.35
C PHE A 331 3.48 -5.42 -12.20
N GLY A 332 2.42 -4.67 -12.51
CA GLY A 332 1.38 -5.08 -13.46
C GLY A 332 -0.02 -5.17 -12.86
N LYS A 333 -0.95 -5.76 -13.62
CA LYS A 333 -2.35 -5.92 -13.20
C LYS A 333 -2.52 -6.93 -12.06
N GLU A 334 -1.60 -7.89 -11.98
CA GLU A 334 -1.61 -8.99 -11.00
C GLU A 334 -1.16 -8.57 -9.60
N GLY A 335 -0.48 -7.42 -9.45
CA GLY A 335 -0.04 -6.95 -8.14
C GLY A 335 -1.17 -6.43 -7.25
N HIS A 336 -1.10 -6.77 -5.96
CA HIS A 336 -2.06 -6.41 -4.93
C HIS A 336 -1.52 -5.28 -4.05
N TYR A 337 -2.37 -4.28 -3.78
CA TYR A 337 -2.04 -3.21 -2.84
C TYR A 337 -1.90 -3.78 -1.43
N GLN A 338 -0.95 -3.23 -0.68
CA GLN A 338 -0.67 -3.70 0.67
C GLN A 338 -1.65 -3.10 1.67
N VAL A 339 -2.06 -3.94 2.62
CA VAL A 339 -3.05 -3.58 3.64
C VAL A 339 -2.39 -2.81 4.77
N ILE A 340 -1.29 -3.38 5.29
CA ILE A 340 -0.41 -2.78 6.28
C ILE A 340 0.72 -2.04 5.55
N LEU A 341 1.08 -0.85 6.04
CA LEU A 341 2.20 -0.08 5.52
C LEU A 341 3.47 -0.94 5.47
N LYS A 342 4.15 -0.99 4.31
CA LYS A 342 5.43 -1.67 4.16
C LYS A 342 6.58 -0.67 4.09
N ARG A 343 7.78 -1.16 4.42
CA ARG A 343 9.03 -0.43 4.28
C ARG A 343 10.10 -1.28 3.62
N VAL A 344 10.99 -0.66 2.87
CA VAL A 344 12.18 -1.31 2.33
C VAL A 344 13.40 -0.44 2.61
N GLU A 345 14.48 -1.08 3.05
CA GLU A 345 15.74 -0.39 3.31
C GLU A 345 16.66 -0.52 2.09
N LEU A 346 17.02 0.60 1.48
CA LEU A 346 17.74 0.68 0.21
C LEU A 346 18.99 1.57 0.36
N PRO A 347 20.13 1.20 -0.25
CA PRO A 347 21.27 2.11 -0.34
C PRO A 347 20.99 3.22 -1.35
N LEU A 348 21.47 4.43 -1.09
CA LEU A 348 21.58 5.45 -2.14
C LEU A 348 22.60 5.02 -3.19
N VAL A 349 22.30 5.36 -4.44
CA VAL A 349 23.16 5.06 -5.59
C VAL A 349 23.63 6.38 -6.20
N ASP A 350 24.94 6.50 -6.39
CA ASP A 350 25.56 7.63 -7.08
C ASP A 350 24.89 7.87 -8.45
N HIS A 351 24.72 9.14 -8.82
CA HIS A 351 24.03 9.54 -10.05
C HIS A 351 24.64 8.92 -11.31
N MET A 352 25.97 8.91 -11.41
CA MET A 352 26.67 8.35 -12.57
C MET A 352 26.65 6.83 -12.57
N ALA A 353 26.69 6.19 -11.40
CA ALA A 353 26.46 4.76 -11.28
C ALA A 353 25.03 4.39 -11.70
N CYS A 354 24.02 5.12 -11.23
CA CYS A 354 22.62 4.90 -11.60
C CYS A 354 22.40 5.06 -13.11
N GLN A 355 22.93 6.13 -13.72
CA GLN A 355 22.86 6.33 -15.16
C GLN A 355 23.50 5.17 -15.94
N ARG A 356 24.66 4.66 -15.49
CA ARG A 356 25.31 3.49 -16.11
C ARG A 356 24.44 2.24 -16.03
N SER A 357 23.81 1.98 -14.89
CA SER A 357 22.88 0.85 -14.74
C SER A 357 21.65 1.03 -15.63
N LEU A 358 21.04 2.22 -15.67
CA LEU A 358 19.87 2.49 -16.51
C LEU A 358 20.15 2.32 -18.01
N ARG A 359 21.38 2.61 -18.46
CA ARG A 359 21.84 2.43 -19.85
C ARG A 359 21.90 0.97 -20.30
N THR A 360 21.95 0.00 -19.40
CA THR A 360 21.93 -1.44 -19.74
C THR A 360 20.51 -1.95 -20.02
N THR A 361 19.51 -1.13 -19.74
CA THR A 361 18.09 -1.46 -19.94
C THR A 361 17.60 -1.03 -21.33
N ARG A 362 16.29 -1.16 -21.57
CA ARG A 362 15.61 -0.65 -22.77
C ARG A 362 15.79 0.85 -23.04
N LEU A 363 16.27 1.64 -22.07
CA LEU A 363 16.59 3.06 -22.25
C LEU A 363 17.81 3.28 -23.17
N GLY A 364 18.69 2.27 -23.30
CA GLY A 364 19.82 2.28 -24.21
C GLY A 364 21.03 3.10 -23.74
N GLN A 365 22.17 2.85 -24.38
CA GLN A 365 23.49 3.36 -23.96
C GLN A 365 23.63 4.90 -23.99
N TYR A 366 22.76 5.61 -24.72
CA TYR A 366 22.81 7.06 -24.84
C TYR A 366 21.92 7.80 -23.84
N PHE A 367 21.18 7.06 -23.00
CA PHE A 367 20.33 7.65 -21.96
C PHE A 367 21.13 8.58 -21.04
N LYS A 368 20.53 9.71 -20.67
CA LYS A 368 21.11 10.65 -19.69
C LYS A 368 20.13 10.84 -18.55
N LEU A 369 20.60 10.59 -17.33
CA LEU A 369 19.81 10.81 -16.13
C LEU A 369 19.81 12.31 -15.80
N HIS A 370 18.63 12.90 -15.67
CA HIS A 370 18.46 14.32 -15.40
C HIS A 370 18.77 14.64 -13.93
N GLU A 371 19.35 15.81 -13.63
CA GLU A 371 19.77 16.24 -12.28
C GLU A 371 18.62 16.36 -11.27
N SER A 372 17.38 16.49 -11.76
CA SER A 372 16.18 16.43 -10.92
C SER A 372 15.89 15.05 -10.34
N PHE A 373 16.76 14.06 -10.57
CA PHE A 373 16.61 12.70 -10.07
C PHE A 373 17.76 12.28 -9.15
N ILE A 374 17.43 11.37 -8.23
CA ILE A 374 18.35 10.61 -7.38
C ILE A 374 17.94 9.14 -7.45
N CYS A 375 18.85 8.21 -7.13
CA CYS A 375 18.57 6.79 -7.20
C CYS A 375 18.84 6.08 -5.88
N ALA A 376 18.09 5.00 -5.65
CA ALA A 376 18.29 4.11 -4.51
C ALA A 376 17.98 2.66 -4.90
N GLY A 377 18.57 1.70 -4.19
CA GLY A 377 18.34 0.27 -4.42
C GLY A 377 19.36 -0.36 -5.36
N GLY A 378 18.88 -1.25 -6.24
CA GLY A 378 19.76 -2.11 -7.05
C GLY A 378 20.28 -3.33 -6.29
N GLU A 379 19.68 -3.67 -5.15
CA GLU A 379 19.93 -4.91 -4.42
C GLU A 379 18.90 -5.98 -4.86
N PRO A 380 19.31 -7.24 -5.16
CA PRO A 380 18.38 -8.28 -5.56
C PRO A 380 17.26 -8.49 -4.53
N GLY A 381 16.00 -8.48 -4.99
CA GLY A 381 14.84 -8.73 -4.14
C GLY A 381 14.50 -7.59 -3.16
N LYS A 382 15.09 -6.40 -3.33
CA LYS A 382 14.78 -5.20 -2.52
C LYS A 382 14.57 -3.99 -3.43
N ASP A 383 13.33 -3.59 -3.62
CA ASP A 383 12.99 -2.35 -4.34
C ASP A 383 11.60 -1.84 -3.95
N THR A 384 11.33 -0.58 -4.29
CA THR A 384 9.98 0.00 -4.32
C THR A 384 9.24 -0.42 -5.58
N CYS A 385 7.98 -0.80 -5.45
CA CYS A 385 7.19 -1.34 -6.54
C CYS A 385 6.14 -0.35 -7.06
N LYS A 386 5.40 -0.74 -8.11
CA LYS A 386 4.28 0.05 -8.67
C LYS A 386 3.27 0.39 -7.56
N GLY A 387 2.86 1.64 -7.41
CA GLY A 387 1.84 2.06 -6.42
C GLY A 387 2.41 2.82 -5.22
N ASP A 388 3.72 2.93 -5.09
CA ASP A 388 4.37 3.82 -4.12
C ASP A 388 4.66 5.22 -4.71
N GLY A 389 4.12 5.55 -5.88
CA GLY A 389 4.35 6.84 -6.55
C GLY A 389 4.12 8.01 -5.60
N GLY A 390 5.05 8.97 -5.56
CA GLY A 390 4.99 10.12 -4.66
C GLY A 390 5.30 9.83 -3.19
N SER A 391 5.49 8.57 -2.77
CA SER A 391 5.96 8.25 -1.42
C SER A 391 7.39 8.76 -1.18
N PRO A 392 7.76 9.11 0.06
CA PRO A 392 9.08 9.60 0.39
C PRO A 392 10.13 8.48 0.42
N LEU A 393 11.32 8.80 -0.08
CA LEU A 393 12.57 8.13 0.26
C LEU A 393 13.25 8.93 1.37
N VAL A 394 13.41 8.33 2.55
CA VAL A 394 13.93 9.00 3.75
C VAL A 394 15.28 8.45 4.18
N CYS A 395 16.22 9.34 4.47
CA CYS A 395 17.58 8.97 4.87
C CYS A 395 17.88 9.51 6.26
N PRO A 396 18.60 8.75 7.11
CA PRO A 396 18.97 9.21 8.44
C PRO A 396 19.94 10.39 8.36
N LEU A 397 19.85 11.31 9.32
CA LEU A 397 20.85 12.36 9.49
C LEU A 397 22.16 11.74 9.98
N VAL A 398 23.28 12.25 9.47
CA VAL A 398 24.63 11.77 9.83
C VAL A 398 24.88 11.86 11.35
N ASN A 399 24.37 12.91 11.99
CA ASN A 399 24.61 13.19 13.40
C ASN A 399 23.47 12.71 14.32
N ASP A 400 22.34 12.25 13.75
CA ASP A 400 21.19 11.76 14.52
C ASP A 400 20.50 10.63 13.73
N PRO A 401 20.86 9.36 13.97
CA PRO A 401 20.34 8.23 13.21
C PRO A 401 18.84 7.98 13.47
N ASN A 402 18.24 8.61 14.48
CA ASN A 402 16.80 8.52 14.76
C ASN A 402 15.99 9.62 14.07
N ARG A 403 16.67 10.55 13.39
CA ARG A 403 16.06 11.67 12.69
C ARG A 403 16.34 11.57 11.20
N TYR A 404 15.31 11.81 10.39
CA TYR A 404 15.33 11.53 8.96
C TYR A 404 15.01 12.77 8.14
N VAL A 405 15.60 12.83 6.94
CA VAL A 405 15.30 13.81 5.90
C VAL A 405 14.74 13.13 4.66
N GLN A 406 13.88 13.83 3.93
CA GLN A 406 13.38 13.35 2.64
C GLN A 406 14.43 13.55 1.54
N ALA A 407 15.10 12.47 1.15
CA ALA A 407 16.06 12.50 0.05
C ALA A 407 15.37 12.52 -1.31
N GLY A 408 14.25 11.81 -1.43
CA GLY A 408 13.56 11.65 -2.70
C GLY A 408 12.04 11.46 -2.61
N LEU A 409 11.40 11.47 -3.78
CA LEU A 409 10.02 11.03 -4.01
C LEU A 409 10.03 9.92 -5.05
N VAL A 410 9.32 8.81 -4.81
CA VAL A 410 9.21 7.73 -5.79
C VAL A 410 8.65 8.27 -7.11
N ALA A 411 9.44 8.22 -8.18
CA ALA A 411 9.06 8.75 -9.48
C ALA A 411 8.77 7.62 -10.48
N TRP A 412 9.75 6.75 -10.73
CA TRP A 412 9.63 5.63 -11.66
C TRP A 412 10.73 4.58 -11.46
N GLY A 413 10.57 3.40 -12.03
CA GLY A 413 11.54 2.31 -11.96
C GLY A 413 11.38 1.32 -13.10
N ILE A 414 12.36 0.43 -13.25
CA ILE A 414 12.35 -0.65 -14.24
C ILE A 414 12.45 -1.97 -13.49
N GLY A 415 11.36 -2.75 -13.49
CA GLY A 415 11.39 -4.13 -13.02
C GLY A 415 11.41 -4.32 -11.50
N CYS A 416 11.09 -3.33 -10.66
CA CYS A 416 10.88 -3.52 -9.21
C CYS A 416 11.95 -4.39 -8.52
N GLY A 417 13.23 -4.05 -8.68
CA GLY A 417 14.35 -4.79 -8.08
C GLY A 417 14.88 -5.95 -8.91
N GLU A 418 14.31 -6.19 -10.10
CA GLU A 418 14.88 -7.09 -11.10
C GLU A 418 16.22 -6.56 -11.63
N ASN A 419 17.13 -7.48 -11.91
CA ASN A 419 18.39 -7.21 -12.62
C ASN A 419 19.29 -6.15 -11.97
N GLN A 420 19.15 -5.89 -10.66
CA GLN A 420 19.97 -4.94 -9.90
C GLN A 420 19.89 -3.50 -10.46
N ILE A 421 18.77 -3.15 -11.08
CA ILE A 421 18.53 -1.78 -11.55
C ILE A 421 17.95 -0.96 -10.39
N PRO A 422 18.56 0.19 -10.02
CA PRO A 422 18.04 1.03 -8.95
C PRO A 422 16.75 1.74 -9.37
N GLY A 423 15.89 2.01 -8.39
CA GLY A 423 14.72 2.87 -8.55
C GLY A 423 15.13 4.34 -8.71
N VAL A 424 14.30 5.12 -9.40
CA VAL A 424 14.54 6.55 -9.65
C VAL A 424 13.52 7.40 -8.91
N TYR A 425 14.04 8.42 -8.23
CA TYR A 425 13.30 9.28 -7.33
C TYR A 425 13.53 10.74 -7.69
N ALA A 426 12.54 11.62 -7.53
CA ALA A 426 12.74 13.06 -7.69
C ALA A 426 13.67 13.58 -6.58
N ASN A 427 14.70 14.34 -6.93
CA ASN A 427 15.74 14.81 -6.00
C ASN A 427 15.26 16.02 -5.19
N ILE A 428 14.96 15.82 -3.91
CA ILE A 428 14.42 16.88 -3.04
C ILE A 428 15.45 17.96 -2.73
N ALA A 429 16.73 17.60 -2.58
CA ALA A 429 17.78 18.60 -2.35
C ALA A 429 17.92 19.55 -3.56
N TYR A 430 17.77 19.03 -4.78
CA TYR A 430 17.72 19.83 -6.00
C TYR A 430 16.48 20.74 -6.05
N LEU A 431 15.32 20.21 -5.65
CA LEU A 431 14.02 20.90 -5.71
C LEU A 431 13.73 21.78 -4.48
N ARG A 432 14.62 21.81 -3.49
CA ARG A 432 14.39 22.45 -2.18
C ARG A 432 14.01 23.92 -2.27
N ASN A 433 14.69 24.70 -3.10
CA ASN A 433 14.41 26.14 -3.25
C ASN A 433 13.00 26.39 -3.77
N TRP A 434 12.53 25.55 -4.70
CA TRP A 434 11.18 25.64 -5.23
C TRP A 434 10.15 25.34 -4.12
N ILE A 435 10.39 24.27 -3.35
CA ILE A 435 9.51 23.88 -2.22
C ILE A 435 9.39 25.04 -1.23
N ASP A 436 10.51 25.59 -0.76
CA ASP A 436 10.53 26.70 0.20
C ASP A 436 9.81 27.94 -0.36
N GLY A 437 10.01 28.24 -1.65
CA GLY A 437 9.34 29.34 -2.33
C GLY A 437 7.83 29.19 -2.38
N GLN A 438 7.32 27.98 -2.66
CA GLN A 438 5.87 27.74 -2.69
C GLN A 438 5.26 27.72 -1.28
N VAL A 439 5.91 27.08 -0.31
CA VAL A 439 5.44 27.08 1.09
C VAL A 439 5.36 28.50 1.63
N ALA A 440 6.37 29.35 1.37
CA ALA A 440 6.34 30.74 1.78
C ALA A 440 5.22 31.55 1.11
N ARG A 441 4.92 31.28 -0.18
CA ARG A 441 3.80 31.90 -0.89
C ARG A 441 2.43 31.50 -0.34
N LEU A 442 2.33 30.32 0.27
CA LEU A 442 1.14 29.88 1.00
C LEU A 442 0.98 30.60 2.36
N GLY A 443 1.98 31.36 2.80
CA GLY A 443 2.01 31.99 4.12
C GLY A 443 2.40 31.04 5.25
N GLU A 444 2.93 29.86 4.92
CA GLU A 444 3.29 28.82 5.88
C GLU A 444 4.78 28.90 6.28
N ASN A 445 5.10 28.46 7.48
CA ASN A 445 6.45 28.58 8.02
C ASN A 445 7.37 27.45 7.52
N THR A 446 8.45 27.80 6.83
CA THR A 446 9.43 26.85 6.31
C THR A 446 10.37 26.28 7.39
N ALA A 447 10.41 26.88 8.58
CA ALA A 447 11.28 26.41 9.66
C ALA A 447 10.85 25.05 10.23
N VAL A 448 9.59 24.64 10.07
CA VAL A 448 9.06 23.42 10.70
C VAL A 448 9.70 22.14 10.17
N TYR A 449 10.17 22.16 8.93
CA TYR A 449 10.82 21.02 8.28
C TYR A 449 12.33 21.21 8.14
N GLN A 450 12.91 22.22 8.80
CA GLN A 450 14.35 22.40 8.89
C GLN A 450 14.90 21.57 10.05
N HIS A 451 16.09 20.99 9.84
CA HIS A 451 16.74 20.14 10.82
C HIS A 451 18.03 20.72 11.43
N ASN A 452 18.32 21.99 11.10
CA ASN A 452 19.53 22.69 11.52
C ASN A 452 19.41 23.24 12.94
#